data_AF-A0A7R9UAG3-F1
#
_entry.id   AF-A0A7R9UAG3-F1
#
_cell.length_a   1.000
_cell.length_b   1.000
_cell.length_c   1.000
_cell.angle_alpha   90.00
_cell.angle_beta   90.00
_cell.angle_gamma   90.00
#
_symmetry.space_group_name_H-M   'P 1'
#
loop_
_entity.id
_entity.type
_entity.pdbx_description
1 polymer ?
#
loop_
_entity_poly.entity_id
_entity_poly.type
_entity_poly.pdbx_seq_one_letter_code
_entity_poly.pdbx_strand_id
1 'polypeptide(L)'
;MHRVALLLGALACLAPSRAFTLSGRVGLRSTRLLDGSDWLSEFKPQPLTHDDYVVVGLACFFRTTADNKLEEDWVVEPLTSGTMETIDLGVSTSYKRVKAIRLGELFGAAPEEATSVDESAIKDLTEGYKYRICEDVVT
;
A
#
# COMPACT_ATOMS: atom_id res chain seq x y z
N MET A 1 10.93 -2.93 -19.26
CA MET A 1 10.82 -1.77 -18.36
C MET A 1 9.97 -2.21 -17.19
N HIS A 2 10.52 -2.33 -15.99
CA HIS A 2 9.78 -2.76 -14.78
C HIS A 2 9.24 -1.52 -14.06
N ARG A 3 7.96 -1.52 -13.64
CA ARG A 3 7.31 -0.35 -13.02
C ARG A 3 7.11 -0.57 -11.51
N VAL A 4 7.46 0.42 -10.70
CA VAL A 4 7.09 0.47 -9.27
C VAL A 4 5.60 0.82 -9.22
N ALA A 5 4.77 -0.05 -8.65
CA ALA A 5 3.43 0.33 -8.24
C ALA A 5 3.53 1.09 -6.91
N LEU A 6 3.38 2.41 -6.95
CA LEU A 6 3.03 3.18 -5.76
C LEU A 6 1.59 2.85 -5.42
N LEU A 7 1.40 1.97 -4.43
CA LEU A 7 0.08 1.53 -3.96
C LEU A 7 -0.57 2.63 -3.09
N LEU A 8 -0.73 3.83 -3.67
CA LEU A 8 -1.69 4.81 -3.19
C LEU A 8 -3.09 4.32 -3.61
N GLY A 9 -3.63 3.35 -2.86
CA GLY A 9 -5.06 3.01 -2.87
C GLY A 9 -5.53 1.78 -3.67
N ALA A 10 -4.66 0.90 -4.16
CA ALA A 10 -5.12 -0.24 -4.99
C ALA A 10 -5.68 -1.46 -4.22
N LEU A 11 -5.68 -1.46 -2.87
CA LEU A 11 -6.38 -2.49 -2.09
C LEU A 11 -7.88 -2.18 -1.86
N ALA A 12 -8.41 -1.11 -2.46
CA ALA A 12 -9.82 -0.72 -2.31
C ALA A 12 -10.81 -1.48 -3.22
N CYS A 13 -10.34 -2.41 -4.06
CA CYS A 13 -11.20 -3.10 -5.03
C CYS A 13 -11.78 -4.45 -4.58
N LEU A 14 -11.61 -4.85 -3.32
CA LEU A 14 -12.00 -6.19 -2.84
C LEU A 14 -13.27 -6.30 -1.99
N ALA A 15 -14.09 -5.26 -1.90
CA ALA A 15 -15.39 -5.39 -1.26
C ALA A 15 -16.47 -5.83 -2.26
N PRO A 16 -17.17 -6.97 -2.06
CA PRO A 16 -18.31 -7.33 -2.88
C PRO A 16 -19.54 -6.48 -2.53
N SER A 17 -20.12 -5.87 -3.57
CA SER A 17 -21.56 -5.61 -3.73
C SER A 17 -22.29 -4.83 -2.62
N ARG A 18 -22.16 -3.50 -2.59
CA ARG A 18 -23.30 -2.61 -2.31
C ARG A 18 -23.22 -1.34 -3.16
N ALA A 19 -24.18 -1.20 -4.07
CA ALA A 19 -24.41 0.03 -4.81
C ALA A 19 -24.63 1.19 -3.82
N PHE A 20 -23.76 2.19 -3.87
CA PHE A 20 -23.93 3.44 -3.14
C PHE A 20 -24.03 4.59 -4.15
N THR A 21 -25.24 5.10 -4.34
CA THR A 21 -25.52 6.25 -5.19
C THR A 21 -25.28 7.52 -4.38
N LEU A 22 -24.18 8.23 -4.63
CA LEU A 22 -23.93 9.56 -4.05
C LEU A 22 -24.42 10.64 -5.01
N SER A 23 -25.67 11.07 -4.83
CA SER A 23 -26.17 12.35 -5.30
C SER A 23 -25.77 13.42 -4.28
N GLY A 24 -24.74 14.21 -4.58
CA GLY A 24 -24.35 15.35 -3.73
C GLY A 24 -23.43 16.33 -4.46
N ARG A 25 -23.98 17.44 -4.95
CA ARG A 25 -23.21 18.58 -5.46
C ARG A 25 -22.42 19.22 -4.31
N VAL A 26 -21.09 19.24 -4.40
CA VAL A 26 -20.23 20.11 -3.57
C VAL A 26 -19.38 20.96 -4.51
N GLY A 27 -19.56 22.28 -4.43
CA GLY A 27 -18.95 23.25 -5.32
C GLY A 27 -17.45 23.41 -5.09
N LEU A 28 -16.68 23.39 -6.18
CA LEU A 28 -15.26 23.76 -6.20
C LEU A 28 -15.09 25.24 -5.87
N ARG A 29 -14.40 25.56 -4.77
CA ARG A 29 -13.73 26.86 -4.61
C ARG A 29 -12.27 26.71 -5.03
N SER A 30 -11.96 27.32 -6.17
CA SER A 30 -10.63 27.43 -6.77
C SER A 30 -9.69 28.21 -5.86
N THR A 31 -8.69 27.52 -5.29
CA THR A 31 -7.42 28.13 -4.91
C THR A 31 -6.50 28.08 -6.12
N ARG A 32 -6.00 29.24 -6.56
CA ARG A 32 -5.01 29.36 -7.64
C ARG A 32 -3.74 28.59 -7.24
N LEU A 33 -3.63 27.35 -7.71
CA LEU A 33 -2.40 26.60 -7.82
C LEU A 33 -1.71 27.01 -9.13
N LEU A 34 -0.38 27.11 -9.09
CA LEU A 34 0.46 27.30 -10.26
C LEU A 34 0.06 26.29 -11.34
N ASP A 35 -0.06 26.76 -12.59
CA ASP A 35 -0.56 26.02 -13.74
C ASP A 35 0.38 24.86 -14.11
N GLY A 36 0.25 23.76 -13.37
CA GLY A 36 0.90 22.46 -13.59
C GLY A 36 -0.13 21.38 -13.96
N SER A 37 -1.32 21.77 -14.39
CA SER A 37 -2.43 20.86 -14.70
C SER A 37 -2.28 20.09 -16.01
N ASP A 38 -1.33 20.46 -16.88
CA ASP A 38 -1.17 19.82 -18.19
C ASP A 38 -0.50 18.42 -18.11
N TRP A 39 0.24 18.14 -17.03
CA TRP A 39 0.94 16.85 -16.89
C TRP A 39 0.03 15.72 -16.39
N LEU A 40 -1.09 16.04 -15.75
CA LEU A 40 -2.03 15.06 -15.22
C LEU A 40 -3.21 14.80 -16.17
N SER A 41 -3.50 15.72 -17.10
CA SER A 41 -4.54 15.53 -18.14
C SER A 41 -4.17 14.43 -19.13
N GLU A 42 -2.87 14.16 -19.31
CA GLU A 42 -2.34 13.08 -20.15
C GLU A 42 -2.11 11.76 -19.41
N PHE A 43 -2.18 11.76 -18.07
CA PHE A 43 -1.94 10.55 -17.29
C PHE A 43 -3.11 9.56 -17.45
N LYS A 44 -2.92 8.58 -18.34
CA LYS A 44 -3.81 7.43 -18.47
C LYS A 44 -3.28 6.31 -17.58
N PRO A 45 -3.87 6.05 -16.40
CA PRO A 45 -3.46 4.94 -15.56
C PRO A 45 -3.52 3.65 -16.38
N GLN A 46 -2.40 2.95 -16.42
CA GLN A 46 -2.32 1.64 -17.06
C GLN A 46 -2.73 0.59 -16.03
N PRO A 47 -3.44 -0.46 -16.43
CA PRO A 47 -3.67 -1.61 -15.57
C PRO A 47 -2.34 -2.17 -15.05
N LEU A 48 -2.34 -2.61 -13.80
CA LEU A 48 -1.21 -3.33 -13.22
C LEU A 48 -1.09 -4.70 -13.87
N THR A 49 0.14 -5.19 -13.98
CA THR A 49 0.46 -6.49 -14.57
C THR A 49 1.23 -7.34 -13.55
N HIS A 50 1.31 -8.65 -13.79
CA HIS A 50 2.06 -9.58 -12.92
C HIS A 50 3.54 -9.22 -12.75
N ASP A 51 4.13 -8.57 -13.75
CA ASP A 51 5.54 -8.17 -13.76
C ASP A 51 5.81 -6.84 -13.05
N ASP A 52 4.76 -6.07 -12.74
CA ASP A 52 4.90 -4.91 -11.87
C ASP A 52 5.22 -5.37 -10.45
N TYR A 53 5.79 -4.49 -9.65
CA TYR A 53 6.17 -4.81 -8.28
C TYR A 53 5.63 -3.79 -7.30
N VAL A 54 5.46 -4.26 -6.06
CA VAL A 54 5.23 -3.43 -4.90
C VAL A 54 6.38 -3.64 -3.93
N VAL A 55 6.76 -2.57 -3.22
CA VAL A 55 7.69 -2.68 -2.11
C VAL A 55 6.87 -2.84 -0.84
N VAL A 56 7.14 -3.89 -0.08
CA VAL A 56 6.52 -4.16 1.21
C VAL A 56 7.57 -4.17 2.31
N GLY A 57 7.16 -3.82 3.52
CA GLY A 57 8.05 -3.80 4.67
C GLY A 57 7.38 -4.34 5.91
N LEU A 58 8.21 -4.91 6.79
CA LEU A 58 7.84 -5.32 8.13
C LEU A 58 8.14 -4.17 9.08
N ALA A 59 7.09 -3.46 9.49
CA ALA A 59 7.20 -2.33 10.40
C ALA A 59 6.82 -2.69 11.84
N CYS A 60 7.55 -2.11 12.78
CA CYS A 60 7.27 -2.16 14.21
C CYS A 60 6.27 -1.05 14.57
N PHE A 61 5.19 -1.44 15.23
CA PHE A 61 4.16 -0.54 15.73
C PHE A 61 3.82 -0.87 17.18
N PHE A 62 3.12 0.04 17.84
CA PHE A 62 2.58 -0.18 19.18
C PHE A 62 1.07 -0.15 19.14
N ARG A 63 0.43 -1.16 19.73
CA ARG A 63 -1.02 -1.19 19.92
C ARG A 63 -1.36 -1.05 21.39
N THR A 64 -2.44 -0.34 21.66
CA THR A 64 -2.99 -0.25 23.01
C THR A 64 -3.85 -1.47 23.30
N THR A 65 -3.59 -2.15 24.42
CA THR A 65 -4.43 -3.24 24.91
C THR A 65 -5.67 -2.71 25.63
N ALA A 66 -6.63 -3.59 25.94
CA ALA A 66 -7.82 -3.25 26.71
C ALA A 66 -7.47 -2.63 28.09
N ASP A 67 -6.30 -2.97 28.63
CA ASP A 67 -5.81 -2.48 29.92
C ASP A 67 -4.98 -1.18 29.80
N ASN A 68 -5.04 -0.48 28.65
CA ASN A 68 -4.27 0.73 28.35
C ASN A 68 -2.74 0.54 28.41
N LYS A 69 -2.23 -0.65 28.10
CA LYS A 69 -0.79 -0.90 27.95
C LYS A 69 -0.40 -0.88 26.48
N LEU A 70 0.82 -0.46 26.18
CA LEU A 70 1.39 -0.55 24.84
C LEU A 70 2.06 -1.91 24.67
N GLU A 71 1.70 -2.62 23.61
CA GLU A 71 2.35 -3.84 23.17
C GLU A 71 2.97 -3.62 21.79
N GLU A 72 4.18 -4.13 21.61
CA GLU A 72 4.85 -4.19 20.31
C GLU A 72 4.10 -5.13 19.37
N ASP A 73 3.88 -4.68 18.15
CA ASP A 73 3.21 -5.41 17.09
C ASP A 73 3.99 -5.24 15.77
N TRP A 74 3.90 -6.22 14.89
CA TRP A 74 4.60 -6.23 13.63
C TRP A 74 3.62 -6.30 12.47
N VAL A 75 3.74 -5.38 11.52
CA VAL A 75 2.80 -5.24 10.42
C VAL A 75 3.54 -5.32 9.10
N VAL A 76 3.00 -6.11 8.16
CA VAL A 76 3.42 -6.10 6.76
C VAL A 76 2.54 -5.10 6.00
N GLU A 77 3.16 -4.10 5.39
CA GLU A 77 2.47 -3.03 4.67
C GLU A 77 3.25 -2.56 3.42
N PRO A 78 2.56 -2.03 2.39
CA PRO A 78 3.22 -1.43 1.25
C PRO A 78 3.93 -0.13 1.63
N LEU A 79 5.11 0.11 1.04
CA LEU A 79 5.88 1.32 1.23
C LEU A 79 5.51 2.39 0.21
N THR A 80 5.50 3.64 0.68
CA THR A 80 5.43 4.81 -0.18
C THR A 80 6.82 5.16 -0.73
N SER A 81 6.86 5.96 -1.80
CA SER A 81 8.11 6.45 -2.38
C SER A 81 8.90 7.30 -1.38
N GLY A 82 8.22 8.11 -0.57
CA GLY A 82 8.86 8.90 0.48
C GLY A 82 9.50 8.00 1.55
N THR A 83 8.86 6.89 1.89
CA THR A 83 9.45 5.88 2.80
C THR A 83 10.71 5.27 2.17
N MET A 84 10.66 4.92 0.89
CA MET A 84 11.82 4.37 0.18
C MET A 84 12.98 5.37 0.11
N GLU A 85 12.70 6.64 -0.19
CA GLU A 85 13.69 7.72 -0.19
C GLU A 85 14.31 7.89 1.19
N THR A 86 13.50 7.84 2.25
CA THR A 86 13.97 7.92 3.64
C THR A 86 14.94 6.77 3.97
N ILE A 87 14.63 5.55 3.52
CA ILE A 87 15.49 4.38 3.68
C ILE A 87 16.80 4.53 2.88
N ASP A 88 16.72 5.01 1.64
CA ASP A 88 17.88 5.23 0.76
C ASP A 88 18.85 6.29 1.34
N LEU A 89 18.31 7.33 1.96
CA LEU A 89 19.06 8.34 2.69
C LEU A 89 19.67 7.82 4.01
N GLY A 90 19.43 6.56 4.38
CA GLY A 90 19.96 5.94 5.60
C GLY A 90 19.32 6.44 6.89
N VAL A 91 18.14 7.06 6.80
CA VAL A 91 17.40 7.55 7.97
C VAL A 91 16.72 6.36 8.66
N SER A 92 16.83 6.31 9.99
CA SER A 92 16.15 5.28 10.79
C SER A 92 14.63 5.37 10.61
N THR A 93 14.02 4.23 10.30
CA THR A 93 12.56 4.08 10.18
C THR A 93 12.05 2.98 11.12
N SER A 94 10.73 2.82 11.23
CA SER A 94 10.10 1.70 11.94
C SER A 94 10.24 0.35 11.21
N TYR A 95 10.73 0.33 9.97
CA TYR A 95 10.86 -0.88 9.17
C TYR A 95 12.10 -1.68 9.56
N LYS A 96 11.89 -2.94 9.88
CA LYS A 96 12.97 -3.89 10.17
C LYS A 96 13.53 -4.54 8.90
N ARG A 97 12.65 -4.84 7.94
CA ARG A 97 12.97 -5.46 6.66
C ARG A 97 12.08 -4.86 5.57
N VAL A 98 12.60 -4.82 4.35
CA VAL A 98 11.90 -4.33 3.16
C VAL A 98 12.24 -5.22 1.98
N LYS A 99 11.25 -5.53 1.13
CA LYS A 99 11.39 -6.37 -0.05
C LYS A 99 10.53 -5.84 -1.19
N ALA A 100 11.10 -5.80 -2.39
CA ALA A 100 10.32 -5.63 -3.62
C ALA A 100 9.80 -7.00 -4.08
N ILE A 101 8.49 -7.11 -4.30
CA ILE A 101 7.81 -8.36 -4.68
C ILE A 101 6.99 -8.10 -5.94
N ARG A 102 7.07 -9.01 -6.90
CA ARG A 102 6.23 -8.94 -8.11
C ARG A 102 4.78 -9.18 -7.74
N LEU A 103 3.84 -8.48 -8.37
CA LEU A 103 2.42 -8.62 -8.06
C LEU A 103 1.91 -10.05 -8.33
N GLY A 104 2.42 -10.71 -9.38
CA GLY A 104 2.09 -12.12 -9.64
C GLY A 104 2.59 -13.08 -8.57
N GLU A 105 3.70 -12.77 -7.90
CA GLU A 105 4.21 -13.54 -6.75
C GLU A 105 3.40 -13.22 -5.49
N LEU A 106 3.09 -11.94 -5.26
CA LEU A 106 2.38 -11.50 -4.06
C LEU A 106 0.94 -11.99 -4.01
N PHE A 107 0.25 -12.07 -5.14
CA PHE A 107 -1.18 -12.41 -5.18
C PHE A 107 -1.47 -13.82 -5.69
N GLY A 108 -0.49 -14.51 -6.29
CA GLY A 108 -0.68 -15.83 -6.92
C GLY A 108 -1.66 -15.84 -8.11
N ALA A 109 -2.18 -14.68 -8.51
CA ALA A 109 -3.17 -14.46 -9.56
C ALA A 109 -2.95 -13.08 -10.20
N ALA A 110 -3.78 -12.74 -11.19
CA ALA A 110 -3.76 -11.42 -11.81
C ALA A 110 -4.13 -10.36 -10.76
N PRO A 111 -3.46 -9.18 -10.73
CA PRO A 111 -3.73 -8.16 -9.73
C PRO A 111 -5.21 -7.74 -9.64
N GLU A 112 -5.94 -7.78 -10.75
CA GLU A 112 -7.37 -7.47 -10.85
C GLU A 112 -8.30 -8.52 -10.22
N GLU A 113 -7.80 -9.74 -9.99
CA GLU A 113 -8.54 -10.87 -9.40
C GLU A 113 -8.07 -11.20 -7.97
N ALA A 114 -6.98 -10.55 -7.52
CA ALA A 114 -6.32 -10.83 -6.26
C ALA A 114 -7.26 -10.57 -5.08
N THR A 115 -7.57 -11.60 -4.28
CA THR A 115 -8.45 -11.50 -3.09
C THR A 115 -7.70 -11.50 -1.76
N SER A 116 -6.43 -11.91 -1.79
CA SER A 116 -5.58 -12.03 -0.60
C SER A 116 -4.10 -12.03 -1.03
N VAL A 117 -3.22 -11.89 -0.04
CA VAL A 117 -1.77 -11.98 -0.22
C VAL A 117 -1.34 -13.43 -0.03
N ASP A 118 -0.50 -13.94 -0.92
CA ASP A 118 0.22 -15.20 -0.75
C ASP A 118 1.32 -14.99 0.30
N GLU A 119 1.08 -15.51 1.51
CA GLU A 119 2.02 -15.40 2.63
C GLU A 119 3.38 -16.04 2.34
N SER A 120 3.46 -16.98 1.40
CA SER A 120 4.73 -17.58 1.00
C SER A 120 5.67 -16.57 0.33
N ALA A 121 5.13 -15.57 -0.36
CA ALA A 121 5.88 -14.50 -1.02
C ALA A 121 6.58 -13.55 -0.03
N ILE A 122 6.05 -13.45 1.19
CA ILE A 122 6.55 -12.56 2.25
C ILE A 122 7.25 -13.31 3.40
N LYS A 123 7.46 -14.62 3.26
CA LYS A 123 8.00 -15.45 4.35
C LYS A 123 9.38 -14.99 4.85
N ASP A 124 10.27 -14.59 3.95
CA ASP A 124 11.59 -14.05 4.28
C ASP A 124 11.51 -12.69 4.99
N LEU A 125 10.48 -11.91 4.65
CA LEU A 125 10.19 -10.65 5.34
C LEU A 125 9.75 -10.90 6.78
N THR A 126 8.99 -11.97 7.05
CA THR A 126 8.32 -12.19 8.34
C THR A 126 8.99 -13.22 9.25
N GLU A 127 10.01 -13.95 8.75
CA GLU A 127 10.68 -15.00 9.51
C GLU A 127 11.22 -14.51 10.86
N GLY A 128 10.76 -15.16 11.94
CA GLY A 128 11.13 -14.85 13.32
C GLY A 128 10.20 -13.86 14.03
N TYR A 129 9.12 -13.40 13.38
CA TYR A 129 8.20 -12.42 13.93
C TYR A 129 6.76 -12.92 13.92
N LYS A 130 6.00 -12.60 14.97
CA LYS A 130 4.54 -12.69 14.95
C LYS A 130 4.04 -11.41 14.29
N TYR A 131 3.39 -11.52 13.14
CA TYR A 131 2.96 -10.38 12.34
C TYR A 131 1.47 -10.44 12.01
N ARG A 132 1.00 -9.33 11.45
CA ARG A 132 -0.31 -9.20 10.76
C ARG A 132 -0.10 -8.50 9.43
N ILE A 133 -0.95 -8.80 8.47
CA ILE A 133 -1.02 -8.06 7.21
C ILE A 133 -1.89 -6.82 7.47
N CYS A 134 -1.49 -5.67 6.92
CA CYS A 134 -2.31 -4.47 6.99
C CYS A 134 -3.58 -4.65 6.15
N GLU A 135 -4.71 -4.95 6.81
CA GLU A 135 -6.03 -5.05 6.19
C GLU A 135 -6.79 -3.70 6.18
N ASP A 136 -6.31 -2.73 6.97
CA ASP A 136 -6.96 -1.42 7.16
C ASP A 136 -6.38 -0.38 6.19
N VAL A 137 -7.07 -0.14 5.08
CA VAL A 137 -6.87 1.08 4.29
C VAL A 137 -7.64 2.19 4.99
N VAL A 138 -6.91 3.21 5.49
CA VAL A 138 -7.40 4.49 6.04
C VAL A 138 -8.88 4.76 5.69
N THR A 139 -9.78 4.56 6.65
CA THR A 139 -11.19 4.96 6.58
C THR A 139 -11.36 6.46 6.66
#